data_AF-A0A2V2Q9N5-F1
#
_entry.id   AF-A0A2V2Q9N5-F1
#
_cell.length_a   1.000
_cell.length_b   1.000
_cell.length_c   1.000
_cell.angle_alpha   90.00
_cell.angle_beta   90.00
_cell.angle_gamma   90.00
#
_symmetry.space_group_name_H-M   'P 1'
#
loop_
_entity.id
_entity.type
_entity.pdbx_description
1 polymer ?
#
loop_
_entity_poly.entity_id
_entity_poly.type
_entity_poly.pdbx_seq_one_letter_code
_entity_poly.pdbx_strand_id
1 'polypeptide(L)'
;RRTPAARGSGGGPAVAHPVRLRLLVVLAFAASAFYVLKLGGPAVFFTSRQEINETVAASGVVTEGSNVGSAFVKGFGQVPALLALLFYTRRLATSYRARRTPSTVLVWVALAGLNLVVNNPISNARYWFLTVLMAFVFTAMPSSAAVYRTVLATGVVGALVVFPYADKFRYDDEGQRPAQSASVFEPLVTKDYDQMVMFANTISWVDTRGHTYGRQLAGSGLFFVPRAVWSGKPEDTGVRVGQWMGLRMTNLSAPVWTEFWVDFGATGMIGGMALIGYASARTDRRYALAVTRAGPGPGSVLAIAAPLIAGYTFILLRGPLLQAAGKLAIAALLLLAVATFREQRAARRR
;
A
#
# COMPACT_ATOMS: atom_id res chain seq x y z
N ARG A 1 46.15 15.83 1.12
CA ARG A 1 45.84 15.09 -0.12
C ARG A 1 44.33 15.14 -0.34
N ARG A 2 43.85 15.96 -1.30
CA ARG A 2 42.43 16.07 -1.64
C ARG A 2 42.08 14.90 -2.55
N THR A 3 41.26 13.97 -2.07
CA THR A 3 40.63 12.94 -2.91
C THR A 3 39.73 13.64 -3.95
N PRO A 4 39.82 13.27 -5.23
CA PRO A 4 38.97 13.85 -6.25
C PRO A 4 37.53 13.37 -6.01
N ALA A 5 36.61 14.33 -5.86
CA ALA A 5 35.19 14.04 -5.84
C ALA A 5 34.82 13.33 -7.14
N ALA A 6 34.45 12.07 -7.04
CA ALA A 6 33.89 11.31 -8.15
C ALA A 6 32.75 12.12 -8.76
N ARG A 7 32.90 12.53 -10.02
CA ARG A 7 31.82 13.02 -10.86
C ARG A 7 30.86 11.87 -11.10
N GLY A 8 30.00 11.60 -10.12
CA GLY A 8 28.83 10.76 -10.30
C GLY A 8 27.87 11.50 -11.21
N SER A 9 27.63 10.95 -12.39
CA SER A 9 26.61 11.32 -13.36
C SER A 9 25.19 11.05 -12.83
N GLY A 10 24.89 11.50 -11.62
CA GLY A 10 23.59 11.31 -10.97
C GLY A 10 22.74 12.56 -11.14
N GLY A 11 21.68 12.47 -11.95
CA GLY A 11 20.66 13.51 -12.04
C GLY A 11 20.18 13.95 -10.65
N GLY A 12 19.89 15.24 -10.50
CA GLY A 12 19.45 15.81 -9.22
C GLY A 12 18.17 15.15 -8.67
N PRO A 13 17.76 15.47 -7.43
CA PRO A 13 16.68 14.78 -6.75
C PRO A 13 15.37 14.79 -7.57
N ALA A 14 14.63 13.69 -7.53
CA ALA A 14 13.35 13.56 -8.23
C ALA A 14 12.30 14.51 -7.63
N VAL A 15 11.78 15.41 -8.47
CA VAL A 15 10.75 16.38 -8.12
C VAL A 15 9.56 16.22 -9.08
N ALA A 16 8.35 16.36 -8.57
CA ALA A 16 7.13 16.31 -9.36
C ALA A 16 7.03 17.48 -10.35
N HIS A 17 6.81 17.17 -11.63
CA HIS A 17 6.57 18.19 -12.65
C HIS A 17 5.20 18.83 -12.46
N PRO A 18 5.07 20.18 -12.46
CA PRO A 18 3.82 20.85 -12.12
C PRO A 18 2.67 20.51 -13.07
N VAL A 19 2.94 20.36 -14.38
CA VAL A 19 1.90 19.97 -15.36
C VAL A 19 1.49 18.52 -15.16
N ARG A 20 2.44 17.61 -14.92
CA ARG A 20 2.15 16.18 -14.73
C ARG A 20 1.39 15.94 -13.43
N LEU A 21 1.66 16.75 -12.40
CA LEU A 21 0.90 16.72 -11.16
C LEU A 21 -0.56 17.15 -11.36
N ARG A 22 -0.84 18.16 -12.21
CA ARG A 22 -2.23 18.53 -12.55
C ARG A 22 -2.92 17.43 -13.35
N LEU A 23 -2.21 16.80 -14.29
CA LEU A 23 -2.71 15.63 -15.02
C LEU A 23 -3.03 14.47 -14.06
N LEU A 24 -2.21 14.25 -13.03
CA LEU A 24 -2.50 13.25 -11.99
C LEU A 24 -3.80 13.57 -11.24
N VAL A 25 -4.10 14.85 -10.95
CA VAL A 25 -5.37 15.25 -10.33
C VAL A 25 -6.54 14.93 -11.24
N VAL A 26 -6.45 15.26 -12.54
CA VAL A 26 -7.50 14.94 -13.52
C VAL A 26 -7.70 13.42 -13.61
N LEU A 27 -6.60 12.67 -13.69
CA LEU A 27 -6.62 11.21 -13.69
C LEU A 27 -7.25 10.65 -12.42
N ALA A 28 -6.96 11.24 -11.25
CA ALA A 28 -7.57 10.81 -9.99
C ALA A 28 -9.08 10.95 -10.02
N PHE A 29 -9.62 12.11 -10.39
CA PHE A 29 -11.07 12.27 -10.48
C PHE A 29 -11.70 11.38 -11.54
N ALA A 30 -11.10 11.25 -12.72
CA ALA A 30 -11.63 10.41 -13.80
C ALA A 30 -11.63 8.92 -13.43
N ALA A 31 -10.51 8.41 -12.91
CA ALA A 31 -10.39 7.00 -12.54
C ALA A 31 -11.22 6.65 -11.31
N SER A 32 -11.28 7.53 -10.31
CA SER A 32 -12.17 7.37 -9.16
C SER A 32 -13.65 7.44 -9.57
N ALA A 33 -14.05 8.35 -10.45
CA ALA A 33 -15.42 8.42 -10.95
C ALA A 33 -15.80 7.15 -11.72
N PHE A 34 -14.93 6.66 -12.59
CA PHE A 34 -15.12 5.38 -13.28
C PHE A 34 -15.28 4.22 -12.30
N TYR A 35 -14.46 4.17 -11.25
CA TYR A 35 -14.55 3.17 -10.21
C TYR A 35 -15.88 3.23 -9.45
N VAL A 36 -16.32 4.44 -9.08
CA VAL A 36 -17.61 4.67 -8.40
C VAL A 36 -18.78 4.26 -9.27
N LEU A 37 -18.77 4.61 -10.57
CA LEU A 37 -19.81 4.23 -11.52
C LEU A 37 -19.88 2.72 -11.74
N LYS A 38 -18.73 2.04 -11.84
CA LYS A 38 -18.67 0.58 -11.98
C LYS A 38 -19.19 -0.17 -10.76
N LEU A 39 -19.15 0.46 -9.59
CA LEU A 39 -19.68 -0.10 -8.35
C LEU A 39 -21.14 0.23 -8.09
N GLY A 40 -21.84 0.90 -9.00
CA GLY A 40 -23.26 1.25 -8.80
C GLY A 40 -23.49 2.56 -8.03
N GLY A 41 -22.45 3.38 -7.84
CA GLY A 41 -22.55 4.72 -7.26
C GLY A 41 -21.82 4.90 -5.93
N PRO A 42 -21.83 6.13 -5.37
CA PRO A 42 -21.10 6.46 -4.15
C PRO A 42 -21.70 5.83 -2.90
N ALA A 43 -23.00 5.50 -2.91
CA ALA A 43 -23.69 4.89 -1.77
C ALA A 43 -23.08 3.54 -1.38
N VAL A 44 -22.64 2.74 -2.36
CA VAL A 44 -22.02 1.42 -2.16
C VAL A 44 -20.72 1.49 -1.34
N PHE A 45 -20.05 2.65 -1.28
CA PHE A 45 -18.85 2.81 -0.45
C PHE A 45 -19.14 3.00 1.05
N PHE A 46 -20.40 3.27 1.39
CA PHE A 46 -20.88 3.43 2.76
C PHE A 46 -21.62 2.19 3.27
N THR A 47 -21.74 1.14 2.46
CA THR A 47 -22.32 -0.13 2.87
C THR A 47 -21.25 -1.14 3.32
N SER A 48 -21.67 -2.35 3.69
CA SER A 48 -20.78 -3.39 4.22
C SER A 48 -19.75 -3.83 3.15
N ARG A 49 -18.54 -4.21 3.57
CA ARG A 49 -17.49 -4.66 2.61
C ARG A 49 -17.94 -5.88 1.79
N GLN A 50 -18.81 -6.69 2.38
CA GLN A 50 -19.32 -7.89 1.76
C GLN A 50 -20.15 -7.53 0.53
N GLU A 51 -21.11 -6.61 0.66
CA GLU A 51 -21.89 -6.09 -0.46
C GLU A 51 -21.03 -5.49 -1.56
N ILE A 52 -19.93 -4.79 -1.22
CA ILE A 52 -18.99 -4.27 -2.22
C ILE A 52 -18.31 -5.40 -2.99
N ASN A 53 -17.87 -6.46 -2.31
CA ASN A 53 -17.24 -7.59 -2.98
C ASN A 53 -18.24 -8.39 -3.83
N GLU A 54 -19.48 -8.52 -3.38
CA GLU A 54 -20.58 -9.17 -4.10
C GLU A 54 -21.00 -8.33 -5.33
N THR A 55 -21.08 -7.00 -5.20
CA THR A 55 -21.31 -6.08 -6.31
C THR A 55 -20.17 -6.13 -7.33
N VAL A 56 -18.92 -6.22 -6.88
CA VAL A 56 -17.75 -6.41 -7.77
C VAL A 56 -17.83 -7.75 -8.50
N ALA A 57 -18.25 -8.82 -7.83
CA ALA A 57 -18.47 -10.11 -8.48
C ALA A 57 -19.61 -10.04 -9.51
N ALA A 58 -20.72 -9.38 -9.18
CA ALA A 58 -21.87 -9.19 -10.06
C ALA A 58 -21.58 -8.26 -11.25
N SER A 59 -20.65 -7.31 -11.11
CA SER A 59 -20.28 -6.35 -12.17
C SER A 59 -19.50 -6.97 -13.35
N GLY A 60 -19.19 -8.28 -13.31
CA GLY A 60 -18.45 -8.99 -14.36
C GLY A 60 -16.96 -8.63 -14.46
N VAL A 61 -16.45 -7.80 -13.54
CA VAL A 61 -15.03 -7.41 -13.45
C VAL A 61 -14.15 -8.55 -12.90
N VAL A 62 -14.77 -9.50 -12.22
CA VAL A 62 -14.14 -10.75 -11.77
C VAL A 62 -14.47 -11.83 -12.79
N THR A 63 -13.49 -12.20 -13.61
CA THR A 63 -13.58 -13.38 -14.47
C THR A 63 -13.16 -14.59 -13.65
N GLU A 64 -13.81 -15.75 -13.80
CA GLU A 64 -13.39 -16.99 -13.12
C GLU A 64 -11.88 -17.22 -13.32
N GLY A 65 -11.14 -17.28 -12.21
CA GLY A 65 -9.69 -17.43 -12.18
C GLY A 65 -8.86 -16.15 -12.28
N SER A 66 -9.40 -14.97 -12.62
CA SER A 66 -8.62 -13.73 -12.79
C SER A 66 -9.08 -12.57 -11.89
N ASN A 67 -8.37 -12.37 -10.77
CA ASN A 67 -8.52 -11.21 -9.88
C ASN A 67 -7.81 -9.94 -10.39
N VAL A 68 -7.25 -9.99 -11.60
CA VAL A 68 -6.42 -8.90 -12.15
C VAL A 68 -7.28 -7.67 -12.45
N GLY A 69 -8.43 -7.85 -13.09
CA GLY A 69 -9.33 -6.75 -13.45
C GLY A 69 -9.82 -5.98 -12.22
N SER A 70 -10.26 -6.67 -11.18
CA SER A 70 -10.72 -6.04 -9.94
C SER A 70 -9.58 -5.34 -9.18
N ALA A 71 -8.37 -5.90 -9.18
CA ALA A 71 -7.19 -5.27 -8.59
C ALA A 71 -6.78 -3.98 -9.33
N PHE A 72 -6.85 -3.98 -10.67
CA PHE A 72 -6.56 -2.79 -11.49
C PHE A 72 -7.61 -1.70 -11.32
N VAL A 73 -8.90 -2.05 -11.34
CA VAL A 73 -10.00 -1.11 -11.15
C VAL A 73 -9.92 -0.45 -9.76
N LYS A 74 -9.73 -1.26 -8.70
CA LYS A 74 -9.52 -0.75 -7.33
C LYS A 74 -8.24 0.09 -7.23
N GLY A 75 -7.15 -0.36 -7.82
CA GLY A 75 -5.85 0.32 -7.78
C GLY A 75 -5.86 1.67 -8.48
N PHE A 76 -6.36 1.77 -9.70
CA PHE A 76 -6.49 3.03 -10.43
C PHE A 76 -7.55 3.96 -9.83
N GLY A 77 -8.61 3.42 -9.23
CA GLY A 77 -9.59 4.22 -8.50
C GLY A 77 -9.00 4.89 -7.25
N GLN A 78 -8.09 4.21 -6.54
CA GLN A 78 -7.65 4.61 -5.19
C GLN A 78 -6.28 5.28 -5.13
N VAL A 79 -5.30 4.76 -5.87
CA VAL A 79 -3.89 5.16 -5.77
C VAL A 79 -3.62 6.57 -6.31
N PRO A 80 -4.12 6.98 -7.49
CA PRO A 80 -3.91 8.34 -7.99
C PRO A 80 -4.52 9.40 -7.05
N ALA A 81 -5.70 9.13 -6.49
CA ALA A 81 -6.37 10.01 -5.54
C ALA A 81 -5.54 10.21 -4.26
N LEU A 82 -4.96 9.13 -3.74
CA LEU A 82 -4.06 9.19 -2.60
C LEU A 82 -2.80 10.00 -2.94
N LEU A 83 -2.10 9.67 -4.03
CA LEU A 83 -0.88 10.37 -4.43
C LEU A 83 -1.10 11.87 -4.64
N ALA A 84 -2.17 12.24 -5.35
CA ALA A 84 -2.53 13.64 -5.58
C ALA A 84 -2.76 14.38 -4.24
N LEU A 85 -3.47 13.76 -3.30
CA LEU A 85 -3.68 14.32 -1.96
C LEU A 85 -2.34 14.53 -1.24
N LEU A 86 -1.44 13.54 -1.25
CA LEU A 86 -0.13 13.65 -0.59
C LEU A 86 0.73 14.78 -1.17
N PHE A 87 0.78 14.93 -2.50
CA PHE A 87 1.50 16.04 -3.15
C PHE A 87 0.94 17.41 -2.75
N TYR A 88 -0.39 17.58 -2.72
CA TYR A 88 -1.02 18.85 -2.34
C TYR A 88 -0.88 19.12 -0.83
N THR A 89 -0.99 18.11 0.02
CA THR A 89 -0.74 18.20 1.47
C THR A 89 0.69 18.69 1.73
N ARG A 90 1.69 18.08 1.08
CA ARG A 90 3.08 18.52 1.22
C ARG A 90 3.29 19.96 0.76
N ARG A 91 2.67 20.34 -0.36
CA ARG A 91 2.73 21.72 -0.89
C ARG A 91 2.15 22.73 0.09
N LEU A 92 1.01 22.43 0.72
CA LEU A 92 0.40 23.26 1.76
C LEU A 92 1.23 23.27 3.05
N ALA A 93 1.78 22.13 3.47
CA ALA A 93 2.60 22.03 4.68
C ALA A 93 3.87 22.88 4.58
N THR A 94 4.53 22.89 3.41
CA THR A 94 5.85 23.51 3.21
C THR A 94 5.82 24.93 2.64
N SER A 95 4.74 25.36 1.97
CA SER A 95 4.67 26.68 1.32
C SER A 95 3.56 27.57 1.87
N TYR A 96 3.94 28.70 2.47
CA TYR A 96 2.99 29.70 2.95
C TYR A 96 2.13 30.30 1.81
N ARG A 97 2.73 30.53 0.63
CA ARG A 97 2.01 31.06 -0.55
C ARG A 97 0.93 30.10 -1.02
N ALA A 98 1.16 28.79 -0.94
CA ALA A 98 0.16 27.79 -1.30
C ALA A 98 -1.07 27.84 -0.39
N ARG A 99 -0.89 28.10 0.91
CA ARG A 99 -2.00 28.23 1.88
C ARG A 99 -2.89 29.44 1.60
N ARG A 100 -2.31 30.52 1.08
CA ARG A 100 -3.06 31.74 0.70
C ARG A 100 -3.71 31.68 -0.68
N THR A 101 -3.46 30.63 -1.46
CA THR A 101 -4.02 30.50 -2.81
C THR A 101 -5.31 29.68 -2.75
N PRO A 102 -6.50 30.28 -2.93
CA PRO A 102 -7.78 29.59 -2.73
C PRO A 102 -7.95 28.39 -3.66
N SER A 103 -7.45 28.46 -4.89
CA SER A 103 -7.52 27.33 -5.84
C SER A 103 -6.72 26.10 -5.37
N THR A 104 -5.61 26.29 -4.66
CA THR A 104 -4.81 25.16 -4.14
C THR A 104 -5.50 24.50 -2.95
N VAL A 105 -6.14 25.29 -2.09
CA VAL A 105 -6.93 24.80 -0.96
C VAL A 105 -8.17 24.07 -1.47
N LEU A 106 -8.89 24.64 -2.46
CA LEU A 106 -10.07 24.00 -3.05
C LEU A 106 -9.76 22.64 -3.66
N VAL A 107 -8.66 22.53 -4.43
CA VAL A 107 -8.22 21.23 -4.98
C VAL A 107 -7.87 20.25 -3.87
N TRP A 108 -7.22 20.70 -2.79
CA TRP A 108 -6.91 19.85 -1.65
C TRP A 108 -8.19 19.36 -0.94
N VAL A 109 -9.17 20.22 -0.72
CA VAL A 109 -10.47 19.86 -0.12
C VAL A 109 -11.21 18.86 -1.01
N ALA A 110 -11.25 19.08 -2.32
CA ALA A 110 -11.87 18.17 -3.27
C ALA A 110 -11.19 16.79 -3.29
N LEU A 111 -9.85 16.76 -3.24
CA LEU A 111 -9.09 15.51 -3.12
C LEU A 111 -9.30 14.81 -1.78
N ALA A 112 -9.43 15.57 -0.68
CA ALA A 112 -9.76 15.00 0.63
C ALA A 112 -11.14 14.34 0.60
N GLY A 113 -12.16 15.01 0.05
CA GLY A 113 -13.49 14.44 -0.17
C GLY A 113 -13.46 13.18 -1.03
N LEU A 114 -12.70 13.19 -2.14
CA LEU A 114 -12.52 12.02 -3.00
C LEU A 114 -11.91 10.83 -2.24
N ASN A 115 -10.89 11.08 -1.41
CA ASN A 115 -10.26 10.04 -0.58
C ASN A 115 -11.21 9.55 0.52
N LEU A 116 -12.05 10.39 1.10
CA LEU A 116 -13.05 9.94 2.08
C LEU A 116 -14.06 8.98 1.47
N VAL A 117 -14.42 9.15 0.20
CA VAL A 117 -15.30 8.22 -0.52
C VAL A 117 -14.54 6.94 -0.91
N VAL A 118 -13.47 7.10 -1.68
CA VAL A 118 -12.81 5.98 -2.38
C VAL A 118 -11.85 5.20 -1.48
N ASN A 119 -11.26 5.85 -0.48
CA ASN A 119 -10.31 5.31 0.49
C ASN A 119 -10.91 5.21 1.92
N ASN A 120 -12.24 5.13 2.05
CA ASN A 120 -12.97 4.99 3.32
C ASN A 120 -12.52 3.74 4.12
N PRO A 121 -12.32 3.83 5.46
CA PRO A 121 -12.07 2.67 6.33
C PRO A 121 -13.14 1.56 6.28
N ILE A 122 -14.39 1.90 6.02
CA ILE A 122 -15.52 0.94 6.00
C ILE A 122 -15.39 -0.01 4.79
N SER A 123 -15.29 0.56 3.59
CA SER A 123 -15.23 -0.20 2.34
C SER A 123 -13.88 -0.87 2.08
N ASN A 124 -12.79 -0.30 2.58
CA ASN A 124 -11.44 -0.80 2.29
C ASN A 124 -10.90 -1.80 3.29
N ALA A 125 -9.89 -2.57 2.87
CA ALA A 125 -9.13 -3.42 3.76
C ALA A 125 -8.37 -2.56 4.80
N ARG A 126 -8.28 -3.05 6.04
CA ARG A 126 -7.65 -2.33 7.17
C ARG A 126 -6.21 -1.89 6.86
N TYR A 127 -5.43 -2.76 6.20
CA TYR A 127 -4.06 -2.42 5.80
C TYR A 127 -4.01 -1.18 4.90
N TRP A 128 -5.00 -1.02 4.00
CA TRP A 128 -5.03 0.07 3.04
C TRP A 128 -5.41 1.38 3.72
N PHE A 129 -6.40 1.34 4.62
CA PHE A 129 -6.72 2.49 5.47
C PHE A 129 -5.50 2.92 6.29
N LEU A 130 -4.80 1.98 6.93
CA LEU A 130 -3.62 2.28 7.72
C LEU A 130 -2.49 2.84 6.84
N THR A 131 -2.34 2.34 5.62
CA THR A 131 -1.42 2.90 4.60
C THR A 131 -1.76 4.36 4.30
N VAL A 132 -3.03 4.66 4.00
CA VAL A 132 -3.51 6.01 3.68
C VAL A 132 -3.27 6.96 4.86
N LEU A 133 -3.64 6.53 6.07
CA LEU A 133 -3.48 7.30 7.30
C LEU A 133 -2.00 7.61 7.56
N MET A 134 -1.13 6.59 7.53
CA MET A 134 0.30 6.78 7.78
C MET A 134 0.95 7.66 6.72
N ALA A 135 0.66 7.40 5.45
CA ALA A 135 1.19 8.21 4.36
C ALA A 135 0.77 9.68 4.50
N PHE A 136 -0.50 9.95 4.87
CA PHE A 136 -1.00 11.29 5.08
C PHE A 136 -0.33 12.00 6.27
N VAL A 137 -0.30 11.35 7.45
CA VAL A 137 0.26 11.95 8.67
C VAL A 137 1.75 12.26 8.50
N PHE A 138 2.54 11.31 8.00
CA PHE A 138 3.98 11.52 7.79
C PHE A 138 4.27 12.46 6.63
N THR A 139 3.36 12.64 5.67
CA THR A 139 3.52 13.69 4.63
C THR A 139 3.20 15.09 5.16
N ALA A 140 2.20 15.20 6.04
CA ALA A 140 1.78 16.47 6.64
C ALA A 140 2.74 16.96 7.73
N MET A 141 3.24 16.04 8.57
CA MET A 141 4.05 16.33 9.76
C MET A 141 5.33 15.46 9.80
N PRO A 142 6.22 15.58 8.81
CA PRO A 142 7.29 14.62 8.57
C PRO A 142 8.44 14.63 9.60
N SER A 143 8.58 15.68 10.42
CA SER A 143 9.77 15.91 11.27
C SER A 143 9.49 15.99 12.77
N SER A 144 8.26 15.69 13.23
CA SER A 144 7.93 15.76 14.65
C SER A 144 8.14 14.39 15.31
N ALA A 145 9.15 14.31 16.19
CA ALA A 145 9.38 13.10 17.01
C ALA A 145 8.17 12.78 17.91
N ALA A 146 7.43 13.79 18.35
CA ALA A 146 6.19 13.61 19.09
C ALA A 146 5.12 12.94 18.22
N VAL A 147 4.93 13.40 16.98
CA VAL A 147 3.98 12.78 16.03
C VAL A 147 4.38 11.34 15.75
N TYR A 148 5.66 11.06 15.51
CA TYR A 148 6.13 9.69 15.32
C TYR A 148 5.79 8.78 16.51
N ARG A 149 6.09 9.23 17.73
CA ARG A 149 5.81 8.47 18.97
C ARG A 149 4.30 8.29 19.21
N THR A 150 3.50 9.34 19.02
CA THR A 150 2.04 9.26 19.16
C THR A 150 1.44 8.32 18.12
N VAL A 151 1.85 8.42 16.87
CA VAL A 151 1.39 7.54 15.79
C VAL A 151 1.73 6.07 16.08
N LEU A 152 2.93 5.78 16.57
CA LEU A 152 3.31 4.43 17.00
C LEU A 152 2.46 3.94 18.17
N ALA A 153 2.36 4.73 19.25
CA ALA A 153 1.61 4.36 20.45
C ALA A 153 0.11 4.17 20.14
N THR A 154 -0.52 5.13 19.46
CA THR A 154 -1.92 5.05 19.04
C THR A 154 -2.13 3.97 17.98
N GLY A 155 -1.15 3.72 17.11
CA GLY A 155 -1.22 2.64 16.12
C GLY A 155 -1.27 1.25 16.77
N VAL A 156 -0.44 1.02 17.79
CA VAL A 156 -0.43 -0.23 18.58
C VAL A 156 -1.73 -0.39 19.35
N VAL A 157 -2.17 0.66 20.07
CA VAL A 157 -3.45 0.63 20.81
C VAL A 157 -4.64 0.45 19.87
N GLY A 158 -4.64 1.15 18.73
CA GLY A 158 -5.66 1.01 17.69
C GLY A 158 -5.69 -0.39 17.10
N ALA A 159 -4.53 -1.01 16.88
CA ALA A 159 -4.46 -2.37 16.37
C ALA A 159 -4.96 -3.42 17.37
N LEU A 160 -4.71 -3.21 18.67
CA LEU A 160 -5.12 -4.14 19.73
C LEU A 160 -6.58 -3.97 20.15
N VAL A 161 -7.09 -2.73 20.15
CA VAL A 161 -8.42 -2.40 20.69
C VAL A 161 -9.40 -2.11 19.57
N VAL A 162 -9.09 -1.14 18.70
CA VAL A 162 -10.07 -0.66 17.70
C VAL A 162 -10.35 -1.71 16.63
N PHE A 163 -9.36 -2.50 16.22
CA PHE A 163 -9.55 -3.49 15.16
C PHE A 163 -10.50 -4.65 15.50
N PRO A 164 -10.41 -5.30 16.67
CA PRO A 164 -11.41 -6.30 17.08
C PRO A 164 -12.84 -5.78 17.08
N TYR A 165 -13.06 -4.59 17.65
CA TYR A 165 -14.40 -4.00 17.75
C TYR A 165 -14.93 -3.52 16.40
N ALA A 166 -14.07 -2.95 15.55
CA ALA A 166 -14.46 -2.50 14.22
C ALA A 166 -14.81 -3.66 13.26
N ASP A 167 -14.32 -4.89 13.51
CA ASP A 167 -14.71 -6.06 12.71
C ASP A 167 -16.16 -6.49 12.98
N LYS A 168 -16.64 -6.28 14.21
CA LYS A 168 -18.00 -6.66 14.63
C LYS A 168 -19.07 -5.91 13.82
N PHE A 169 -18.80 -4.67 13.45
CA PHE A 169 -19.72 -3.83 12.67
C PHE A 169 -19.58 -4.01 11.15
N ARG A 170 -18.79 -5.00 10.70
CA ARG A 170 -18.42 -5.14 9.28
C ARG A 170 -19.20 -6.25 8.56
N TYR A 171 -19.89 -7.12 9.29
CA TYR A 171 -20.69 -8.21 8.74
C TYR A 171 -22.15 -8.00 9.15
N ASP A 172 -23.07 -8.16 8.19
CA ASP A 172 -24.51 -7.98 8.41
C ASP A 172 -25.06 -9.05 9.37
N ASP A 173 -26.11 -8.68 10.11
CA ASP A 173 -26.67 -9.42 11.25
C ASP A 173 -27.11 -10.86 10.93
N GLU A 174 -27.34 -11.20 9.66
CA GLU A 174 -27.76 -12.54 9.22
C GLU A 174 -26.62 -13.57 9.13
N GLY A 175 -25.36 -13.11 9.11
CA GLY A 175 -24.16 -13.96 9.17
C GLY A 175 -23.66 -14.23 10.59
N GLN A 176 -24.37 -13.74 11.60
CA GLN A 176 -24.06 -13.98 13.01
C GLN A 176 -24.20 -15.47 13.32
N ARG A 177 -23.09 -16.22 13.21
CA ARG A 177 -22.84 -17.18 14.28
C ARG A 177 -22.77 -16.34 15.53
N PRO A 178 -23.63 -16.55 16.54
CA PRO A 178 -23.43 -15.95 17.83
C PRO A 178 -22.11 -16.51 18.31
N ALA A 179 -21.02 -15.79 18.09
CA ALA A 179 -19.84 -15.98 18.87
C ALA A 179 -20.30 -15.60 20.27
N GLN A 180 -20.69 -16.62 21.04
CA GLN A 180 -20.68 -16.59 22.49
C GLN A 180 -19.24 -16.27 22.89
N SER A 181 -18.84 -15.00 22.70
CA SER A 181 -17.49 -14.55 23.02
C SER A 181 -17.46 -14.43 24.53
N ALA A 182 -16.94 -15.47 25.18
CA ALA A 182 -16.75 -15.52 26.63
C ALA A 182 -15.73 -14.46 27.12
N SER A 183 -15.02 -13.80 26.20
CA SER A 183 -13.99 -12.80 26.52
C SER A 183 -13.81 -11.77 25.40
N VAL A 184 -13.52 -10.52 25.80
CA VAL A 184 -13.07 -9.42 24.93
C VAL A 184 -11.76 -9.76 24.19
N PHE A 185 -11.01 -10.74 24.70
CA PHE A 185 -9.73 -11.15 24.14
C PHE A 185 -9.80 -12.26 23.08
N GLU A 186 -10.94 -12.95 22.92
CA GLU A 186 -11.11 -14.04 21.94
C GLU A 186 -10.76 -13.64 20.50
N PRO A 187 -11.16 -12.45 19.99
CA PRO A 187 -10.82 -12.03 18.63
C PRO A 187 -9.32 -11.77 18.42
N LEU A 188 -8.57 -11.48 19.49
CA LEU A 188 -7.11 -11.36 19.45
C LEU A 188 -6.42 -12.72 19.26
N VAL A 189 -7.11 -13.82 19.51
CA VAL A 189 -6.51 -15.18 19.47
C VAL A 189 -6.85 -15.92 18.17
N THR A 190 -7.98 -15.61 17.52
CA THR A 190 -8.57 -16.54 16.53
C THR A 190 -8.36 -16.20 15.05
N LYS A 191 -8.06 -14.95 14.66
CA LYS A 191 -8.02 -14.58 13.22
C LYS A 191 -6.94 -13.59 12.80
N ASP A 192 -6.56 -12.64 13.65
CA ASP A 192 -5.68 -11.53 13.25
C ASP A 192 -4.18 -11.80 13.45
N TYR A 193 -3.80 -12.94 14.06
CA TYR A 193 -2.40 -13.29 14.42
C TYR A 193 -1.98 -14.69 13.94
N ASP A 194 -2.35 -15.07 12.72
CA ASP A 194 -2.04 -16.38 12.14
C ASP A 194 -0.61 -16.50 11.57
N GLN A 195 0.15 -15.41 11.48
CA GLN A 195 1.43 -15.35 10.74
C GLN A 195 2.48 -16.38 11.17
N MET A 196 2.68 -16.57 12.48
CA MET A 196 3.66 -17.52 12.99
C MET A 196 3.25 -18.96 12.69
N VAL A 197 1.95 -19.26 12.88
CA VAL A 197 1.37 -20.58 12.58
C VAL A 197 1.41 -20.85 11.09
N MET A 198 1.04 -19.87 10.27
CA MET A 198 1.11 -19.97 8.80
C MET A 198 2.53 -20.14 8.30
N PHE A 199 3.51 -19.50 8.92
CA PHE A 199 4.91 -19.73 8.57
C PHE A 199 5.34 -21.15 8.89
N ALA A 200 5.02 -21.68 10.08
CA ALA A 200 5.27 -23.07 10.43
C ALA A 200 4.59 -24.06 9.46
N ASN A 201 3.32 -23.82 9.13
CA ASN A 201 2.59 -24.63 8.14
C ASN A 201 3.24 -24.56 6.76
N THR A 202 3.78 -23.40 6.40
CA THR A 202 4.49 -23.23 5.12
C THR A 202 5.81 -24.00 5.10
N ILE A 203 6.53 -24.10 6.23
CA ILE A 203 7.72 -24.95 6.34
C ILE A 203 7.31 -26.41 6.07
N SER A 204 6.29 -26.93 6.75
CA SER A 204 5.79 -28.29 6.51
C SER A 204 5.31 -28.51 5.06
N TRP A 205 4.70 -27.48 4.46
CA TRP A 205 4.28 -27.51 3.06
C TRP A 205 5.48 -27.60 2.10
N VAL A 206 6.55 -26.86 2.36
CA VAL A 206 7.81 -26.93 1.60
C VAL A 206 8.50 -28.28 1.81
N ASP A 207 8.51 -28.81 3.02
CA ASP A 207 9.15 -30.11 3.30
C ASP A 207 8.46 -31.26 2.53
N THR A 208 7.16 -31.13 2.25
CA THR A 208 6.40 -32.13 1.48
C THR A 208 6.44 -31.93 -0.04
N ARG A 209 6.59 -30.69 -0.53
CA ARG A 209 6.50 -30.37 -1.98
C ARG A 209 7.79 -29.83 -2.60
N GLY A 210 8.79 -29.51 -1.81
CA GLY A 210 10.00 -28.81 -2.22
C GLY A 210 9.82 -27.29 -2.38
N HIS A 211 10.94 -26.60 -2.56
CA HIS A 211 10.97 -25.17 -2.85
C HIS A 211 10.45 -24.86 -4.26
N THR A 212 9.96 -23.65 -4.47
CA THR A 212 9.40 -23.22 -5.76
C THR A 212 10.39 -22.45 -6.64
N TYR A 213 11.63 -22.27 -6.19
CA TYR A 213 12.78 -21.75 -6.97
C TYR A 213 12.49 -20.45 -7.75
N GLY A 214 11.76 -19.52 -7.13
CA GLY A 214 11.44 -18.21 -7.71
C GLY A 214 10.10 -18.14 -8.42
N ARG A 215 9.36 -19.26 -8.54
CA ARG A 215 8.06 -19.29 -9.21
C ARG A 215 7.04 -18.42 -8.49
N GLN A 216 7.01 -18.37 -7.15
CA GLN A 216 6.06 -17.53 -6.42
C GLN A 216 6.33 -16.05 -6.62
N LEU A 217 7.58 -15.64 -6.45
CA LEU A 217 8.02 -14.28 -6.67
C LEU A 217 7.81 -13.84 -8.13
N ALA A 218 8.02 -14.73 -9.10
CA ALA A 218 7.70 -14.45 -10.50
C ALA A 218 6.19 -14.22 -10.70
N GLY A 219 5.35 -15.01 -10.04
CA GLY A 219 3.90 -14.82 -10.02
C GLY A 219 3.48 -13.45 -9.49
N SER A 220 4.08 -13.02 -8.37
CA SER A 220 3.84 -11.70 -7.79
C SER A 220 4.44 -10.55 -8.61
N GLY A 221 5.65 -10.70 -9.16
CA GLY A 221 6.32 -9.69 -9.98
C GLY A 221 5.65 -9.48 -11.34
N LEU A 222 5.15 -10.56 -11.93
CA LEU A 222 4.40 -10.58 -13.20
C LEU A 222 2.89 -10.66 -12.94
N PHE A 223 2.41 -10.08 -11.85
CA PHE A 223 0.99 -10.13 -11.48
C PHE A 223 0.06 -9.57 -12.58
N PHE A 224 0.58 -8.66 -13.42
CA PHE A 224 -0.17 -8.04 -14.51
C PHE A 224 -0.38 -8.96 -15.71
N VAL A 225 0.36 -10.07 -15.84
CA VAL A 225 0.18 -11.05 -16.91
C VAL A 225 -1.13 -11.82 -16.67
N PRO A 226 -2.11 -11.76 -17.59
CA PRO A 226 -3.37 -12.49 -17.45
C PRO A 226 -3.17 -14.01 -17.49
N ARG A 227 -4.02 -14.76 -16.77
CA ARG A 227 -3.97 -16.24 -16.78
C ARG A 227 -4.23 -16.86 -18.16
N ALA A 228 -4.92 -16.15 -19.04
CA ALA A 228 -5.10 -16.58 -20.43
C ALA A 228 -3.76 -16.67 -21.20
N VAL A 229 -2.78 -15.83 -20.85
CA VAL A 229 -1.43 -15.85 -21.44
C VAL A 229 -0.49 -16.75 -20.63
N TRP A 230 -0.65 -16.80 -19.30
CA TRP A 230 0.11 -17.68 -18.42
C TRP A 230 -0.82 -18.58 -17.60
N SER A 231 -1.23 -19.69 -18.20
CA SER A 231 -2.14 -20.66 -17.57
C SER A 231 -1.57 -21.24 -16.27
N GLY A 232 -0.26 -21.49 -16.25
CA GLY A 232 0.48 -22.01 -15.09
C GLY A 232 0.89 -20.97 -14.03
N LYS A 233 0.35 -19.74 -14.09
CA LYS A 233 0.64 -18.69 -13.10
C LYS A 233 0.29 -19.17 -11.70
N PRO A 234 1.21 -19.06 -10.72
CA PRO A 234 0.92 -19.53 -9.38
C PRO A 234 -0.19 -18.74 -8.71
N GLU A 235 -0.91 -19.39 -7.81
CA GLU A 235 -1.82 -18.76 -6.86
C GLU A 235 -1.04 -18.12 -5.69
N ASP A 236 -1.74 -17.26 -4.94
CA ASP A 236 -1.23 -16.67 -3.70
C ASP A 236 -0.63 -17.75 -2.79
N THR A 237 0.54 -17.51 -2.19
CA THR A 237 1.20 -18.50 -1.33
C THR A 237 0.31 -18.94 -0.16
N GLY A 238 -0.38 -18.00 0.49
CA GLY A 238 -1.34 -18.30 1.54
C GLY A 238 -2.49 -19.19 1.07
N VAL A 239 -2.94 -19.02 -0.19
CA VAL A 239 -4.00 -19.85 -0.76
C VAL A 239 -3.54 -21.30 -0.96
N ARG A 240 -2.34 -21.50 -1.50
CA ARG A 240 -1.80 -22.85 -1.74
C ARG A 240 -1.55 -23.62 -0.45
N VAL A 241 -1.00 -22.94 0.56
CA VAL A 241 -0.77 -23.55 1.87
C VAL A 241 -2.11 -23.87 2.53
N GLY A 242 -3.09 -22.96 2.46
CA GLY A 242 -4.45 -23.19 2.97
C GLY A 242 -5.17 -24.37 2.31
N GLN A 243 -5.10 -24.47 0.98
CA GLN A 243 -5.67 -25.61 0.24
C GLN A 243 -5.00 -26.93 0.63
N TRP A 244 -3.68 -26.95 0.83
CA TRP A 244 -2.98 -28.13 1.31
C TRP A 244 -3.41 -28.54 2.73
N MET A 245 -3.69 -27.57 3.60
CA MET A 245 -4.24 -27.80 4.93
C MET A 245 -5.71 -28.23 4.91
N GLY A 246 -6.38 -28.27 3.75
CA GLY A 246 -7.80 -28.57 3.63
C GLY A 246 -8.72 -27.43 4.09
N LEU A 247 -8.21 -26.20 4.18
CA LEU A 247 -8.99 -25.04 4.61
C LEU A 247 -9.89 -24.54 3.48
N ARG A 248 -11.17 -24.30 3.79
CA ARG A 248 -12.14 -23.71 2.85
C ARG A 248 -11.95 -22.21 2.65
N MET A 249 -11.49 -21.51 3.70
CA MET A 249 -11.17 -20.08 3.65
C MET A 249 -9.66 -19.91 3.49
N THR A 250 -9.24 -19.44 2.33
CA THR A 250 -7.83 -19.40 1.91
C THR A 250 -7.21 -18.00 1.99
N ASN A 251 -7.93 -17.03 2.57
CA ASN A 251 -7.42 -15.69 2.86
C ASN A 251 -6.51 -15.71 4.10
N LEU A 252 -5.36 -16.36 3.97
CA LEU A 252 -4.39 -16.60 5.02
C LEU A 252 -3.17 -15.70 4.87
N SER A 253 -2.46 -15.46 5.97
CA SER A 253 -1.22 -14.70 5.89
C SER A 253 -0.12 -15.45 5.13
N ALA A 254 0.65 -14.69 4.35
CA ALA A 254 1.83 -15.15 3.64
C ALA A 254 2.81 -13.98 3.52
N PRO A 255 3.44 -13.58 4.64
CA PRO A 255 4.31 -12.42 4.69
C PRO A 255 5.55 -12.62 3.81
N VAL A 256 6.22 -11.52 3.48
CA VAL A 256 7.35 -11.54 2.51
C VAL A 256 8.49 -12.50 2.88
N TRP A 257 8.77 -12.72 4.17
CA TRP A 257 9.77 -13.70 4.59
C TRP A 257 9.35 -15.14 4.29
N THR A 258 8.05 -15.44 4.36
CA THR A 258 7.47 -16.72 3.96
C THR A 258 7.57 -16.94 2.46
N GLU A 259 7.34 -15.90 1.65
CA GLU A 259 7.52 -15.96 0.18
C GLU A 259 8.98 -16.28 -0.19
N PHE A 260 9.94 -15.60 0.46
CA PHE A 260 11.37 -15.89 0.24
C PHE A 260 11.76 -17.30 0.70
N TRP A 261 11.20 -17.77 1.82
CA TRP A 261 11.40 -19.14 2.27
C TRP A 261 10.88 -20.17 1.26
N VAL A 262 9.67 -19.95 0.74
CA VAL A 262 9.03 -20.86 -0.21
C VAL A 262 9.86 -20.98 -1.49
N ASP A 263 10.37 -19.86 -2.01
CA ASP A 263 11.15 -19.89 -3.24
C ASP A 263 12.59 -20.35 -3.05
N PHE A 264 13.26 -20.00 -1.95
CA PHE A 264 14.72 -20.13 -1.83
C PHE A 264 15.21 -20.61 -0.45
N GLY A 265 14.30 -21.03 0.43
CA GLY A 265 14.62 -21.50 1.78
C GLY A 265 15.24 -20.44 2.69
N ALA A 266 15.99 -20.90 3.69
CA ALA A 266 16.57 -20.04 4.71
C ALA A 266 17.51 -18.98 4.13
N THR A 267 18.30 -19.33 3.11
CA THR A 267 19.27 -18.41 2.48
C THR A 267 18.57 -17.27 1.77
N GLY A 268 17.52 -17.55 0.99
CA GLY A 268 16.75 -16.49 0.33
C GLY A 268 15.93 -15.67 1.31
N MET A 269 15.40 -16.26 2.38
CA MET A 269 14.73 -15.53 3.45
C MET A 269 15.67 -14.52 4.12
N ILE A 270 16.86 -14.97 4.57
CA ILE A 270 17.85 -14.10 5.22
C ILE A 270 18.33 -13.03 4.23
N GLY A 271 18.69 -13.41 3.01
CA GLY A 271 19.18 -12.50 1.98
C GLY A 271 18.14 -11.46 1.56
N GLY A 272 16.89 -11.89 1.34
CA GLY A 272 15.78 -11.03 0.96
C GLY A 272 15.42 -10.03 2.06
N MET A 273 15.36 -10.48 3.31
CA MET A 273 15.10 -9.59 4.45
C MET A 273 16.26 -8.62 4.71
N ALA A 274 17.51 -9.06 4.57
CA ALA A 274 18.68 -8.19 4.66
C ALA A 274 18.66 -7.10 3.56
N LEU A 275 18.28 -7.45 2.33
CA LEU A 275 18.12 -6.52 1.22
C LEU A 275 17.03 -5.48 1.50
N ILE A 276 15.85 -5.92 1.99
CA ILE A 276 14.76 -5.02 2.40
C ILE A 276 15.22 -4.08 3.51
N GLY A 277 15.95 -4.60 4.51
CA GLY A 277 16.52 -3.80 5.60
C GLY A 277 17.51 -2.75 5.10
N TYR A 278 18.44 -3.14 4.21
CA TYR A 278 19.38 -2.23 3.56
C TYR A 278 18.66 -1.14 2.75
N ALA A 279 17.68 -1.52 1.93
CA ALA A 279 16.89 -0.58 1.13
C ALA A 279 16.10 0.39 2.01
N SER A 280 15.53 -0.10 3.11
CA SER A 280 14.81 0.71 4.10
C SER A 280 15.75 1.71 4.77
N ALA A 281 16.91 1.27 5.26
CA ALA A 281 17.91 2.16 5.88
C ALA A 281 18.42 3.25 4.92
N ARG A 282 18.63 2.90 3.64
CA ARG A 282 19.01 3.86 2.61
C ARG A 282 17.89 4.85 2.31
N THR A 283 16.65 4.40 2.26
CA THR A 283 15.47 5.23 2.00
C THR A 283 15.23 6.19 3.15
N ASP A 284 15.34 5.73 4.39
CA ASP A 284 15.13 6.52 5.60
C ASP A 284 16.16 7.66 5.72
N ARG A 285 17.45 7.36 5.53
CA ARG A 285 18.51 8.39 5.51
C ARG A 285 18.25 9.48 4.47
N ARG A 286 17.77 9.09 3.28
CA ARG A 286 17.45 10.05 2.20
C ARG A 286 16.14 10.80 2.47
N TYR A 287 15.16 10.16 3.10
CA TYR A 287 13.91 10.77 3.51
C TYR A 287 14.16 11.87 4.56
N ALA A 288 14.98 11.58 5.57
CA ALA A 288 15.38 12.55 6.59
C ALA A 288 15.93 13.83 5.95
N LEU A 289 16.81 13.70 4.96
CA LEU A 289 17.34 14.84 4.18
C LEU A 289 16.27 15.52 3.32
N ALA A 290 15.41 14.76 2.65
CA ALA A 290 14.38 15.27 1.74
C ALA A 290 13.28 16.07 2.44
N VAL A 291 13.07 15.83 3.73
CA VAL A 291 12.11 16.53 4.58
C VAL A 291 12.67 17.84 5.13
N THR A 292 13.98 17.98 5.25
CA THR A 292 14.60 19.21 5.75
C THR A 292 14.32 20.41 4.84
N ARG A 293 14.47 21.63 5.38
CA ARG A 293 14.38 22.88 4.60
C ARG A 293 15.42 22.95 3.47
N ALA A 294 16.54 22.23 3.58
CA ALA A 294 17.59 22.11 2.57
C ALA A 294 17.27 21.07 1.48
N GLY A 295 16.18 20.30 1.63
CA GLY A 295 15.77 19.25 0.70
C GLY A 295 15.20 19.77 -0.62
N PRO A 296 14.71 18.86 -1.51
CA PRO A 296 14.23 19.18 -2.86
C PRO A 296 12.94 20.03 -2.92
N GLY A 297 12.45 20.49 -1.76
CA GLY A 297 11.27 21.33 -1.64
C GLY A 297 9.93 20.57 -1.68
N PRO A 298 8.83 21.29 -1.99
CA PRO A 298 7.45 20.79 -1.90
C PRO A 298 7.13 19.63 -2.85
N GLY A 299 7.84 19.53 -3.98
CA GLY A 299 7.60 18.51 -4.99
C GLY A 299 8.43 17.24 -4.84
N SER A 300 9.17 17.06 -3.74
CA SER A 300 10.02 15.89 -3.53
C SER A 300 9.23 14.58 -3.63
N VAL A 301 9.54 13.76 -4.63
CA VAL A 301 8.87 12.46 -4.86
C VAL A 301 9.20 11.49 -3.73
N LEU A 302 10.46 11.48 -3.26
CA LEU A 302 10.90 10.61 -2.17
C LEU A 302 10.15 10.89 -0.87
N ALA A 303 9.82 12.15 -0.60
CA ALA A 303 9.16 12.53 0.63
C ALA A 303 7.66 12.17 0.67
N ILE A 304 7.14 11.63 -0.43
CA ILE A 304 5.79 11.06 -0.54
C ILE A 304 5.88 9.54 -0.68
N ALA A 305 6.82 9.05 -1.50
CA ALA A 305 7.06 7.64 -1.70
C ALA A 305 7.46 6.92 -0.39
N ALA A 306 8.34 7.51 0.43
CA ALA A 306 8.81 6.87 1.65
C ALA A 306 7.68 6.65 2.69
N PRO A 307 6.87 7.67 3.07
CA PRO A 307 5.68 7.45 3.91
C PRO A 307 4.67 6.45 3.34
N LEU A 308 4.46 6.48 2.02
CA LEU A 308 3.56 5.54 1.36
C LEU A 308 4.06 4.10 1.45
N ILE A 309 5.34 3.86 1.15
CA ILE A 309 5.96 2.54 1.25
C ILE A 309 5.96 2.05 2.69
N ALA A 310 6.28 2.93 3.65
CA ALA A 310 6.25 2.60 5.07
C ALA A 310 4.84 2.15 5.53
N GLY A 311 3.78 2.84 5.10
CA GLY A 311 2.41 2.39 5.33
C GLY A 311 2.09 1.07 4.60
N TYR A 312 2.58 0.91 3.37
CA TYR A 312 2.35 -0.30 2.58
C TYR A 312 3.05 -1.55 3.16
N THR A 313 4.08 -1.36 3.98
CA THR A 313 4.75 -2.44 4.71
C THR A 313 3.78 -3.26 5.57
N PHE A 314 2.65 -2.69 6.03
CA PHE A 314 1.63 -3.45 6.77
C PHE A 314 1.02 -4.61 5.97
N ILE A 315 0.91 -4.51 4.65
CA ILE A 315 0.48 -5.65 3.82
C ILE A 315 1.67 -6.52 3.43
N LEU A 316 2.85 -5.97 3.18
CA LEU A 316 4.02 -6.77 2.78
C LEU A 316 4.51 -7.70 3.92
N LEU A 317 4.43 -7.24 5.16
CA LEU A 317 4.79 -8.03 6.35
C LEU A 317 3.60 -8.85 6.88
N ARG A 318 2.48 -8.94 6.15
CA ARG A 318 1.30 -9.69 6.60
C ARG A 318 0.67 -10.58 5.54
N GLY A 319 0.31 -9.99 4.41
CA GLY A 319 -0.41 -10.68 3.35
C GLY A 319 0.52 -11.17 2.24
N PRO A 320 -0.01 -12.03 1.35
CA PRO A 320 0.71 -12.52 0.18
C PRO A 320 1.15 -11.37 -0.73
N LEU A 321 2.35 -11.52 -1.30
CA LEU A 321 2.96 -10.49 -2.14
C LEU A 321 2.14 -10.21 -3.40
N LEU A 322 1.51 -11.25 -3.95
CA LEU A 322 0.66 -11.14 -5.15
C LEU A 322 -0.57 -10.25 -4.92
N GLN A 323 -1.19 -10.27 -3.72
CA GLN A 323 -2.27 -9.34 -3.37
C GLN A 323 -1.77 -7.90 -3.18
N ALA A 324 -0.53 -7.73 -2.74
CA ALA A 324 0.11 -6.43 -2.55
C ALA A 324 0.67 -5.83 -3.85
N ALA A 325 0.97 -6.65 -4.87
CA ALA A 325 1.69 -6.21 -6.06
C ALA A 325 0.92 -5.17 -6.88
N GLY A 326 -0.40 -5.30 -7.01
CA GLY A 326 -1.22 -4.47 -7.89
C GLY A 326 -1.18 -2.97 -7.55
N LYS A 327 -1.52 -2.61 -6.31
CA LYS A 327 -1.51 -1.19 -5.89
C LYS A 327 -0.09 -0.63 -5.81
N LEU A 328 0.89 -1.44 -5.41
CA LEU A 328 2.30 -1.03 -5.36
C LEU A 328 2.85 -0.68 -6.75
N ALA A 329 2.56 -1.51 -7.75
CA ALA A 329 2.99 -1.27 -9.12
C ALA A 329 2.35 -0.02 -9.71
N ILE A 330 1.04 0.19 -9.49
CA ILE A 330 0.35 1.41 -9.92
C ILE A 330 0.95 2.65 -9.24
N ALA A 331 1.24 2.57 -7.93
CA ALA A 331 1.88 3.67 -7.22
C ALA A 331 3.27 3.99 -7.80
N ALA A 332 4.09 2.96 -8.06
CA ALA A 332 5.41 3.13 -8.65
C ALA A 332 5.34 3.76 -10.05
N LEU A 333 4.43 3.28 -10.91
CA LEU A 333 4.22 3.82 -12.26
C LEU A 333 3.82 5.30 -12.24
N LEU A 334 2.88 5.68 -11.35
CA LEU A 334 2.43 7.07 -11.24
C LEU A 334 3.51 7.99 -10.66
N LEU A 335 4.28 7.52 -9.68
CA LEU A 335 5.42 8.26 -9.14
C LEU A 335 6.49 8.49 -10.21
N LEU A 336 6.80 7.47 -11.03
CA LEU A 336 7.72 7.59 -12.16
C LEU A 336 7.19 8.54 -13.23
N ALA A 337 5.90 8.47 -13.57
CA ALA A 337 5.28 9.35 -14.56
C ALA A 337 5.36 10.83 -14.13
N VAL A 338 5.13 11.12 -12.85
CA VAL A 338 5.16 12.48 -12.31
C VAL A 338 6.58 12.97 -12.01
N ALA A 339 7.53 12.07 -11.77
CA ALA A 339 8.91 12.41 -11.47
C ALA A 339 9.63 13.09 -12.63
N THR A 340 10.38 14.13 -12.30
CA THR A 340 11.39 14.75 -13.17
C THR A 340 12.67 14.94 -12.37
N PHE A 341 13.81 14.62 -12.97
CA PHE A 341 15.11 14.85 -12.36
C PHE A 341 15.49 16.30 -12.62
N ARG A 342 15.40 17.13 -11.59
CA ARG A 342 15.83 18.52 -11.70
C ARG A 342 17.31 18.56 -11.34
N GLU A 343 18.18 18.82 -12.31
CA GLU A 343 19.55 19.22 -12.00
C GLU A 343 19.48 20.37 -11.01
N GLN A 344 20.10 20.21 -9.85
CA GLN A 344 20.41 21.34 -9.00
C GLN A 344 21.34 22.22 -9.84
N ARG A 345 20.78 23.19 -10.57
CA ARG A 345 21.55 24.33 -11.05
C ARG A 345 22.19 24.87 -9.79
N ALA A 346 23.48 24.58 -9.65
CA ALA A 346 24.30 24.99 -8.54
C ALA A 346 24.01 26.46 -8.28
N ALA A 347 24.00 26.82 -7.00
CA ALA A 347 24.01 28.18 -6.51
C ALA A 347 25.19 28.96 -7.13
N ARG A 348 25.02 29.39 -8.38
CA ARG A 348 25.81 30.37 -9.13
C ARG A 348 24.94 31.61 -9.32
N ARG A 349 24.44 32.11 -8.20
CA ARG A 349 24.23 33.53 -7.99
C ARG A 349 24.94 33.85 -6.69
N ARG A 350 26.27 33.95 -6.81
CA ARG A 350 26.99 34.95 -6.02
C ARG A 350 26.47 36.32 -6.42
#